data_AF-A0A2D5PLB8-F1
#
_entry.id   AF-A0A2D5PLB8-F1
#
_cell.length_a   1.000
_cell.length_b   1.000
_cell.length_c   1.000
_cell.angle_alpha   90.00
_cell.angle_beta   90.00
_cell.angle_gamma   90.00
#
_symmetry.space_group_name_H-M   'P 1'
#
loop_
_entity.id
_entity.type
_entity.pdbx_description
1 polymer ?
#
loop_
_entity_poly.entity_id
_entity_poly.type
_entity_poly.pdbx_seq_one_letter_code
_entity_poly.pdbx_strand_id
1 'polypeptide(L)'
;MDFSLTEDQRAIAEMAGSLFSDICTDDRLREAVENNETTMDDLWQTCLETGLHALYIPESVGGSGLGITDLMTVLQAQGRGLGQVPLRRHQIAA
;
A
#
# COMPACT_ATOMS: atom_id res chain seq x y z
N MET A 1 -22.29 18.85 0.02
CA MET A 1 -20.85 18.54 0.09
C MET A 1 -20.74 17.04 -0.10
N ASP A 2 -19.94 16.59 -1.06
CA ASP A 2 -19.76 15.17 -1.35
C ASP A 2 -18.34 14.76 -0.95
N PHE A 3 -18.24 13.71 -0.14
CA PHE A 3 -16.98 13.15 0.38
C PHE A 3 -16.74 11.73 -0.15
N SER A 4 -17.56 11.30 -1.12
CA SER A 4 -17.42 10.00 -1.74
C SER A 4 -16.13 9.95 -2.55
N LEU A 5 -15.45 8.80 -2.51
CA LEU A 5 -14.35 8.52 -3.42
C LEU A 5 -14.83 8.54 -4.87
N THR A 6 -13.99 9.05 -5.76
CA THR A 6 -14.15 8.89 -7.21
C THR A 6 -14.05 7.42 -7.60
N GLU A 7 -14.45 7.08 -8.82
CA GLU A 7 -14.37 5.69 -9.31
C GLU A 7 -12.93 5.17 -9.31
N ASP A 8 -11.98 5.99 -9.79
CA ASP A 8 -10.56 5.62 -9.80
C ASP A 8 -10.03 5.40 -8.38
N GLN A 9 -10.41 6.26 -7.43
CA GLN A 9 -10.04 6.10 -6.02
C GLN A 9 -10.60 4.82 -5.41
N ARG A 10 -11.83 4.43 -5.78
CA ARG A 10 -12.44 3.16 -5.34
C ARG A 10 -11.71 1.97 -5.91
N ALA A 11 -11.37 1.99 -7.20
CA ALA A 11 -10.62 0.92 -7.84
C ALA A 11 -9.24 0.71 -7.17
N ILE A 12 -8.53 1.79 -6.84
CA ILE A 12 -7.27 1.74 -6.09
C ILE A 12 -7.50 1.17 -4.67
N ALA A 13 -8.55 1.63 -3.98
CA ALA A 13 -8.87 1.16 -2.64
C ALA A 13 -9.21 -0.35 -2.61
N GLU A 14 -9.96 -0.84 -3.59
CA GLU A 14 -10.33 -2.25 -3.74
C GLU A 14 -9.10 -3.10 -4.05
N MET A 15 -8.28 -2.69 -5.03
CA MET A 15 -7.03 -3.39 -5.37
C MET A 15 -6.10 -3.50 -4.16
N ALA A 16 -5.85 -2.39 -3.45
CA ALA A 16 -5.03 -2.40 -2.25
C ALA A 16 -5.65 -3.26 -1.15
N GLY A 17 -6.98 -3.17 -0.97
CA GLY A 17 -7.72 -4.00 -0.03
C GLY A 17 -7.49 -5.49 -0.26
N SER A 18 -7.65 -5.96 -1.49
CA SER A 18 -7.40 -7.35 -1.88
C SER A 18 -5.94 -7.75 -1.67
N LEU A 19 -4.98 -6.94 -2.11
CA LEU A 19 -3.56 -7.23 -1.95
C LEU A 19 -3.18 -7.43 -0.48
N PHE A 20 -3.59 -6.52 0.41
CA PHE A 20 -3.28 -6.63 1.82
C PHE A 20 -4.04 -7.78 2.50
N SER A 21 -5.28 -8.07 2.11
CA SER A 21 -6.02 -9.21 2.67
C SER A 21 -5.44 -10.56 2.26
N ASP A 22 -4.93 -10.65 1.04
CA ASP A 22 -4.42 -11.91 0.48
C ASP A 22 -3.06 -12.28 1.09
N ILE A 23 -2.21 -11.29 1.36
CA ILE A 23 -0.85 -11.49 1.88
C ILE A 23 -0.82 -11.44 3.41
N CYS A 24 -1.51 -10.48 4.03
CA CYS A 24 -1.46 -10.27 5.48
C CYS A 24 -2.43 -11.19 6.24
N THR A 25 -2.31 -12.49 6.00
CA THR A 25 -3.05 -13.52 6.74
C THR A 25 -2.53 -13.64 8.17
N ASP A 26 -3.36 -14.15 9.08
CA ASP A 26 -2.96 -14.37 10.48
C ASP A 26 -1.69 -15.21 10.62
N ASP A 27 -1.52 -16.22 9.76
CA ASP A 27 -0.35 -17.09 9.76
C ASP A 27 0.90 -16.33 9.30
N ARG A 28 0.80 -15.55 8.23
CA ARG A 28 1.93 -14.74 7.73
C ARG A 28 2.33 -13.65 8.73
N LEU A 29 1.36 -13.00 9.38
CA LEU A 29 1.62 -12.01 10.43
C LEU A 29 2.29 -12.66 11.65
N ARG A 30 1.89 -13.87 12.03
CA ARG A 30 2.54 -14.63 13.10
C ARG A 30 3.99 -14.95 12.74
N GLU A 31 4.22 -15.46 11.54
CA GLU A 31 5.57 -15.76 11.03
C GLU A 31 6.46 -14.52 11.07
N ALA A 32 5.97 -13.36 10.60
CA ALA A 32 6.72 -12.11 10.63
C ALA A 32 7.18 -11.73 12.05
N VAL A 33 6.30 -11.90 13.04
CA VAL A 33 6.64 -11.63 14.45
C VAL A 33 7.64 -12.64 14.99
N GLU A 34 7.44 -13.93 14.73
CA GLU A 34 8.34 -15.01 15.19
C GLU A 34 9.76 -14.85 14.62
N ASN A 35 9.85 -14.43 13.35
CA ASN A 35 11.11 -14.16 12.66
C ASN A 35 11.73 -12.80 13.01
N ASN A 36 11.06 -11.96 13.82
CA ASN A 36 11.46 -10.58 14.10
C ASN A 36 11.67 -9.75 12.82
N GLU A 37 10.84 -9.97 11.80
CA GLU A 37 10.85 -9.20 10.57
C GLU A 37 10.48 -7.74 10.87
N THR A 38 11.30 -6.80 10.39
CA THR A 38 10.97 -5.37 10.42
C THR A 38 10.19 -4.92 9.19
N THR A 39 10.27 -5.71 8.11
CA THR A 39 9.60 -5.50 6.83
C THR A 39 9.18 -6.86 6.30
N MET A 40 7.95 -6.96 5.81
CA MET A 40 7.47 -8.13 5.08
C MET A 40 7.93 -8.01 3.62
N ASP A 41 9.05 -8.65 3.29
CA ASP A 41 9.73 -8.48 1.99
C ASP A 41 8.89 -8.96 0.81
N ASP A 42 8.15 -10.05 0.98
CA ASP A 42 7.17 -10.57 0.02
C ASP A 42 6.08 -9.54 -0.30
N LEU A 43 5.47 -8.96 0.73
CA LEU A 43 4.49 -7.89 0.61
C LEU A 43 5.09 -6.66 -0.07
N TRP A 44 6.34 -6.33 0.25
CA TRP A 44 7.01 -5.18 -0.36
C TRP A 44 7.27 -5.41 -1.85
N GLN A 45 7.71 -6.60 -2.25
CA GLN A 45 7.86 -6.94 -3.67
C GLN A 45 6.52 -6.81 -4.41
N THR A 46 5.43 -7.32 -3.84
CA THR A 46 4.11 -7.16 -4.48
C THR A 46 3.69 -5.68 -4.58
N CYS A 47 4.02 -4.84 -3.58
CA CYS A 47 3.79 -3.40 -3.66
C CYS A 47 4.63 -2.70 -4.76
N LEU A 48 5.83 -3.22 -5.06
CA LEU A 48 6.65 -2.76 -6.17
C LEU A 48 6.01 -3.13 -7.51
N GLU A 49 5.67 -4.41 -7.69
CA GLU A 49 5.08 -4.96 -8.91
C GLU A 49 3.74 -4.34 -9.28
N THR A 50 2.91 -4.04 -8.28
CA THR A 50 1.60 -3.39 -8.46
C THR A 50 1.66 -1.87 -8.58
N GLY A 51 2.83 -1.27 -8.37
CA GLY A 51 3.01 0.19 -8.46
C GLY A 51 2.55 0.98 -7.23
N LEU A 52 2.06 0.32 -6.16
CA LEU A 52 1.61 0.99 -4.94
C LEU A 52 2.72 1.80 -4.26
N HIS A 53 3.98 1.41 -4.45
CA HIS A 53 5.14 2.16 -3.96
C HIS A 53 5.27 3.57 -4.54
N ALA A 54 4.73 3.84 -5.74
CA ALA A 54 5.02 5.06 -6.49
C ALA A 54 3.81 5.97 -6.76
N LEU A 55 2.68 5.71 -6.09
CA LEU A 55 1.41 6.44 -6.29
C LEU A 55 1.53 7.98 -6.21
N TYR A 56 2.12 8.52 -5.15
CA TYR A 56 2.18 9.97 -4.88
C TYR A 56 3.45 10.62 -5.45
N ILE A 57 4.37 9.82 -6.01
CA ILE A 57 5.61 10.30 -6.62
C ILE A 57 5.28 10.94 -7.98
N PRO A 58 5.89 12.08 -8.36
CA PRO A 58 5.68 12.70 -9.66
C PRO A 58 6.04 11.78 -10.84
N GLU A 59 5.27 11.86 -11.92
CA GLU A 59 5.54 11.11 -13.17
C GLU A 59 6.92 11.42 -13.76
N SER A 60 7.43 12.65 -13.58
CA SER A 60 8.74 13.08 -14.09
C SER A 60 9.92 12.28 -13.53
N VAL A 61 9.72 11.57 -12.42
CA VAL A 61 10.71 10.69 -11.79
C VAL A 61 10.23 9.23 -11.71
N GLY A 62 9.22 8.86 -12.51
CA GLY A 62 8.75 7.49 -12.64
C GLY A 62 7.62 7.08 -11.69
N GLY A 63 6.98 8.02 -10.99
CA GLY A 63 5.80 7.76 -10.20
C GLY A 63 4.48 7.85 -10.98
N SER A 64 3.35 7.70 -10.27
CA SER A 64 2.01 7.78 -10.86
C SER A 64 1.38 9.18 -10.80
N GLY A 65 1.99 10.12 -10.05
CA GLY A 65 1.49 11.49 -9.93
C GLY A 65 0.10 11.63 -9.32
N LEU A 66 -0.38 10.60 -8.60
CA LEU A 66 -1.71 10.60 -8.00
C LEU A 66 -1.78 11.51 -6.77
N GLY A 67 -3.00 11.74 -6.30
CA GLY A 67 -3.26 12.61 -5.17
C GLY A 67 -2.99 11.95 -3.81
N ILE A 68 -2.96 12.78 -2.77
CA ILE A 68 -2.84 12.31 -1.39
C ILE A 68 -4.01 11.41 -0.99
N THR A 69 -5.21 11.65 -1.54
CA THR A 69 -6.39 10.83 -1.27
C THR A 69 -6.21 9.40 -1.78
N ASP A 70 -5.63 9.23 -2.97
CA ASP A 70 -5.32 7.92 -3.55
C ASP A 70 -4.29 7.17 -2.67
N LEU A 71 -3.24 7.86 -2.21
CA LEU A 71 -2.30 7.26 -1.27
C LEU A 71 -2.99 6.88 0.05
N MET A 72 -3.91 7.70 0.56
CA MET A 72 -4.60 7.44 1.83
C MET A 72 -5.49 6.20 1.76
N THR A 73 -6.15 5.90 0.64
CA THR A 73 -6.94 4.67 0.53
C THR A 73 -6.06 3.43 0.63
N VAL A 74 -4.86 3.48 0.03
CA VAL A 74 -3.87 2.40 0.13
C VAL A 74 -3.29 2.27 1.53
N LEU A 75 -2.97 3.38 2.20
CA LEU A 75 -2.51 3.35 3.60
C LEU A 75 -3.58 2.86 4.57
N GLN A 76 -4.86 3.12 4.29
CA GLN A 76 -5.98 2.55 5.05
C GLN A 76 -6.05 1.03 4.88
N ALA A 77 -5.88 0.53 3.65
CA ALA A 77 -5.83 -0.91 3.39
C ALA A 77 -4.61 -1.56 4.08
N GLN A 78 -3.42 -0.94 3.98
CA GLN A 78 -2.22 -1.37 4.69
C GLN A 78 -2.45 -1.45 6.20
N GLY A 79 -3.03 -0.40 6.79
CA GLY A 79 -3.32 -0.35 8.22
C GLY A 79 -4.32 -1.42 8.66
N ARG A 80 -5.33 -1.72 7.83
CA ARG A 80 -6.30 -2.80 8.09
C ARG A 80 -5.65 -4.18 8.08
N GLY A 81 -4.74 -4.42 7.13
CA GLY A 81 -3.99 -5.68 7.02
C GLY A 81 -2.80 -5.77 7.98
N LEU A 82 -2.46 -4.72 8.74
CA LEU A 82 -1.23 -4.65 9.53
C LEU A 82 0.05 -4.89 8.70
N GLY A 83 0.01 -4.58 7.41
CA GLY A 83 1.10 -4.85 6.47
C GLY A 83 2.35 -4.06 6.83
N GLN A 84 3.43 -4.76 7.17
CA GLN A 84 4.69 -4.13 7.62
C GLN A 84 5.57 -3.76 6.42
N VAL A 85 5.19 -2.70 5.70
CA VAL A 85 5.94 -2.20 4.54
C VAL A 85 6.10 -0.67 4.57
N PRO A 86 7.17 -0.11 4.00
CA PRO A 86 7.51 1.30 4.14
C PRO A 86 6.77 2.24 3.18
N LEU A 87 5.54 1.95 2.75
CA LEU A 87 4.83 2.72 1.70
C LEU A 87 4.87 4.23 1.92
N ARG A 88 4.37 4.73 3.06
CA ARG A 88 4.39 6.17 3.36
C ARG A 88 5.81 6.75 3.36
N ARG A 89 6.78 6.02 3.94
CA ARG A 89 8.16 6.51 4.06
C ARG A 89 8.83 6.59 2.69
N HIS A 90 8.62 5.57 1.85
CA HIS A 90 9.16 5.51 0.50
C HIS A 90 8.64 6.67 -0.35
N GLN A 91 7.33 6.91 -0.33
CA GLN A 91 6.69 8.00 -1.09
C GLN A 91 7.22 9.41 -0.75
N ILE A 92 7.72 9.61 0.48
CA ILE A 92 8.26 10.90 0.94
C ILE A 92 9.76 11.04 0.65
N ALA A 93 10.49 9.93 0.59
CA ALA A 93 11.94 9.90 0.51
C ALA A 93 12.50 9.67 -0.89
N ALA A 94 11.70 9.11 -1.80
CA ALA A 94 12.09 8.76 -3.16
C ALA A 94 12.25 10.00 -4.07
#